data_AF-A0A061HLE0-F1
#
_entry.id   AF-A0A061HLE0-F1
#
_cell.length_a   1.000
_cell.length_b   1.000
_cell.length_c   1.000
_cell.angle_alpha   90.00
_cell.angle_beta   90.00
_cell.angle_gamma   90.00
#
_symmetry.space_group_name_H-M   'P 1'
#
loop_
_entity.id
_entity.type
_entity.pdbx_description
1 polymer ?
#
loop_
_entity_poly.entity_id
_entity_poly.type
_entity_poly.pdbx_seq_one_letter_code
_entity_poly.pdbx_strand_id
1 'polypeptide(L)'
;MLKMLRDQKSHKCYTAVAVLAPRDDARDPGYNIETTVEETKVIFAAEVSDELIEAYVKTREGVDKAGGYGIQGMGSLLVERIEGSADNVIGLPLRPTLQLIEKVIYDQDGPEGWDEDE
;
A
#
# COMPACT_ATOMS: atom_id res chain seq x y z
N MET A 1 3.41 -5.27 -19.59
CA MET A 1 3.65 -5.27 -18.13
C MET A 1 3.70 -6.69 -17.57
N LEU A 2 2.62 -7.48 -17.63
CA LEU A 2 2.56 -8.80 -16.98
C LEU A 2 3.66 -9.79 -17.37
N LYS A 3 4.01 -9.90 -18.66
CA LYS A 3 5.15 -10.74 -19.10
C LYS A 3 6.46 -10.31 -18.43
N MET A 4 6.73 -9.00 -18.37
CA MET A 4 7.91 -8.46 -17.68
C MET A 4 7.90 -8.80 -16.18
N LEU A 5 6.77 -8.67 -15.49
CA LEU A 5 6.66 -8.99 -14.06
C LEU A 5 6.89 -10.48 -13.79
N ARG A 6 6.36 -11.37 -14.65
CA ARG A 6 6.64 -12.81 -14.63
C ARG A 6 8.14 -13.08 -14.85
N ASP A 7 8.72 -12.51 -15.91
CA ASP A 7 10.09 -12.81 -16.31
C ASP A 7 11.12 -12.28 -15.29
N GLN A 8 10.81 -11.17 -14.60
CA GLN A 8 11.59 -10.66 -13.46
C GLN A 8 11.34 -11.41 -12.15
N LYS A 9 10.33 -12.29 -12.11
CA LYS A 9 9.88 -13.13 -10.99
C LYS A 9 9.38 -12.39 -9.77
N SER A 10 9.91 -11.21 -9.45
CA SER A 10 9.48 -10.45 -8.29
C SER A 10 9.52 -8.95 -8.53
N HIS A 11 8.59 -8.25 -7.90
CA HIS A 11 8.55 -6.80 -7.83
C HIS A 11 8.07 -6.34 -6.46
N LYS A 12 8.11 -5.03 -6.21
CA LYS A 12 7.70 -4.43 -4.94
C LYS A 12 6.52 -3.49 -5.16
N CYS A 13 5.53 -3.59 -4.28
CA CYS A 13 4.43 -2.65 -4.14
C CYS A 13 4.71 -1.75 -2.94
N TYR A 14 4.62 -0.45 -3.15
CA TYR A 14 4.74 0.56 -2.11
C TYR A 14 3.41 1.30 -1.99
N THR A 15 2.84 1.34 -0.79
CA THR A 15 1.70 2.20 -0.47
C THR A 15 2.11 3.18 0.61
N ALA A 16 1.96 4.47 0.31
CA ALA A 16 2.11 5.53 1.29
C ALA A 16 0.74 5.93 1.83
N VAL A 17 0.62 6.09 3.14
CA VAL A 17 -0.59 6.56 3.81
C VAL A 17 -0.25 7.80 4.61
N ALA A 18 -1.09 8.83 4.50
CA ALA A 18 -1.08 10.00 5.36
C ALA A 18 -2.43 10.09 6.07
N VAL A 19 -2.41 10.24 7.38
CA VAL A 19 -3.61 10.42 8.20
C VAL A 19 -3.51 11.78 8.87
N LEU A 20 -4.60 12.55 8.79
CA LEU A 20 -4.72 13.87 9.41
C LEU A 20 -5.93 13.86 10.33
N ALA A 21 -5.78 14.43 11.53
CA ALA A 21 -6.88 14.69 12.46
C ALA A 21 -6.79 16.12 12.98
N PRO A 22 -7.92 16.84 13.13
CA PRO A 22 -7.91 18.17 13.72
C PRO A 22 -7.36 18.10 15.15
N ARG A 23 -6.66 19.14 15.58
CA ARG A 23 -6.22 19.31 16.97
C ARG A 23 -7.38 19.78 17.83
N ASP A 24 -7.37 19.37 19.09
CA ASP A 24 -8.32 19.88 20.09
C ASP A 24 -8.03 21.32 20.52
N ASP A 25 -6.79 21.79 20.29
CA ASP A 25 -6.37 23.16 20.53
C ASP A 25 -6.30 24.01 19.26
N ALA A 26 -6.19 25.32 19.43
CA ALA A 26 -6.10 26.28 18.34
C ALA A 26 -4.66 26.50 17.84
N ARG A 27 -3.72 25.57 18.09
CA ARG A 27 -2.34 25.70 17.60
C ARG A 27 -2.29 25.51 16.08
N ASP A 28 -1.53 26.34 15.38
CA ASP A 28 -1.20 26.14 13.96
C ASP A 28 -0.32 24.87 13.81
N PRO A 29 -0.54 23.97 12.83
CA PRO A 29 -1.43 24.07 11.66
C PRO A 29 -2.88 23.59 11.88
N GLY A 30 -3.31 23.38 13.12
CA GLY A 30 -4.67 22.96 13.49
C GLY A 30 -4.96 21.47 13.27
N TYR A 31 -3.96 20.68 12.88
CA TYR A 31 -4.09 19.23 12.72
C TYR A 31 -2.81 18.50 13.14
N ASN A 32 -2.99 17.27 13.59
CA ASN A 32 -1.92 16.27 13.66
C ASN A 32 -1.84 15.55 12.32
N ILE A 33 -0.61 15.24 11.89
CA ILE A 33 -0.36 14.45 10.68
C ILE A 33 0.65 13.36 10.98
N GLU A 34 0.30 12.14 10.60
CA GLU A 34 1.21 11.01 10.62
C GLU A 34 1.26 10.36 9.24
N THR A 35 2.42 9.80 8.89
CA THR A 35 2.61 9.15 7.60
C THR A 35 3.34 7.82 7.77
N THR A 36 3.07 6.88 6.87
CA THR A 36 3.82 5.62 6.78
C THR A 36 3.95 5.19 5.33
N VAL A 37 4.95 4.36 5.04
CA VAL A 37 5.12 3.69 3.75
C VAL A 37 5.30 2.21 4.00
N GLU A 38 4.46 1.41 3.36
CA GLU A 38 4.51 -0.04 3.47
C GLU A 38 5.05 -0.66 2.19
N GLU A 39 6.04 -1.52 2.33
CA GLU A 39 6.62 -2.30 1.25
C GLU A 39 6.06 -3.72 1.28
N THR A 40 5.69 -4.25 0.12
CA THR A 40 5.37 -5.66 -0.01
C THR A 40 5.93 -6.19 -1.30
N LYS A 41 6.65 -7.31 -1.22
CA LYS A 41 7.23 -7.97 -2.39
C LYS A 41 6.27 -9.03 -2.90
N VAL A 42 5.99 -8.99 -4.20
CA VAL A 42 5.11 -9.94 -4.87
C VAL A 42 5.95 -10.79 -5.81
N ILE A 43 5.78 -12.10 -5.71
CA ILE A 43 6.49 -13.11 -6.50
C ILE A 43 5.50 -13.70 -7.50
N PHE A 44 5.80 -13.54 -8.79
CA PHE A 44 5.04 -14.10 -9.90
C PHE A 44 5.46 -15.54 -10.16
N ALA A 45 4.48 -16.39 -10.47
CA ALA A 45 4.72 -17.79 -10.82
C ALA A 45 5.44 -17.88 -12.19
N ALA A 46 6.60 -18.54 -12.22
CA ALA A 46 7.46 -18.59 -13.41
C ALA A 46 6.85 -19.41 -14.56
N GLU A 47 5.95 -20.33 -14.24
CA GLU A 47 5.24 -21.23 -15.14
C GLU A 47 3.99 -20.60 -15.78
N VAL A 48 3.64 -19.37 -15.42
CA VAL A 48 2.51 -18.64 -16.02
C VAL A 48 2.74 -18.50 -17.52
N SER A 49 1.90 -19.15 -18.32
CA SER A 49 2.03 -19.15 -19.77
C SER A 49 1.60 -17.80 -20.37
N ASP A 50 2.06 -17.55 -21.60
CA ASP A 50 1.63 -16.36 -22.35
C ASP A 50 0.13 -16.40 -22.64
N GLU A 51 -0.44 -17.58 -22.88
CA GLU A 51 -1.87 -17.79 -23.12
C GLU A 51 -2.70 -17.44 -21.89
N LEU A 52 -2.24 -17.79 -20.69
CA LEU A 52 -2.90 -17.42 -19.44
C LEU A 52 -2.88 -15.90 -19.21
N ILE A 53 -1.74 -15.26 -19.50
CA ILE A 53 -1.62 -13.79 -19.42
C ILE A 53 -2.59 -13.13 -20.41
N GLU A 54 -2.67 -13.62 -21.65
CA GLU A 54 -3.60 -13.09 -22.64
C GLU A 54 -5.07 -13.29 -22.26
N ALA A 55 -5.40 -14.46 -21.70
CA ALA A 55 -6.73 -14.73 -21.17
C ALA A 55 -7.08 -13.77 -20.02
N TYR A 56 -6.14 -13.52 -19.10
CA TYR A 56 -6.32 -12.54 -18.02
C TYR A 56 -6.50 -11.12 -18.56
N VAL A 57 -5.70 -10.68 -19.52
CA VAL A 57 -5.84 -9.34 -20.11
C VAL A 57 -7.22 -9.14 -20.75
N LYS A 58 -7.79 -10.19 -21.36
CA LYS A 58 -9.15 -10.14 -21.94
C LYS A 58 -10.25 -9.95 -20.90
N THR A 59 -10.03 -10.30 -19.63
CA THR A 59 -11.01 -10.04 -18.55
C THR A 59 -11.10 -8.56 -18.20
N ARG A 60 -10.07 -7.78 -18.55
CA ARG A 60 -9.92 -6.35 -18.21
C ARG A 60 -9.82 -6.07 -16.71
N GLU A 61 -9.67 -7.09 -15.86
CA GLU A 61 -9.61 -6.93 -14.41
C GLU A 61 -8.44 -6.05 -13.95
N GLY A 62 -7.31 -6.07 -14.67
CA GLY A 62 -6.12 -5.29 -14.34
C GLY A 62 -6.09 -3.85 -14.88
N VAL A 63 -7.12 -3.38 -15.58
CA VAL A 63 -7.07 -2.09 -16.32
C VAL A 63 -6.89 -0.88 -15.39
N ASP A 64 -7.47 -0.93 -14.20
CA ASP A 64 -7.43 0.13 -13.20
C ASP A 64 -6.38 -0.11 -12.09
N LYS A 65 -5.48 -1.08 -12.28
CA LYS A 65 -4.55 -1.55 -11.24
C LYS A 65 -3.10 -1.30 -11.61
N ALA A 66 -2.32 -0.82 -10.65
CA ALA A 66 -0.88 -0.72 -10.79
C ALA A 66 -0.28 -2.10 -11.13
N GLY A 67 0.65 -2.16 -12.07
CA GLY A 67 1.22 -3.43 -12.56
C GLY A 67 0.29 -4.23 -13.49
N GLY A 68 -0.97 -3.82 -13.63
CA GLY A 68 -1.93 -4.43 -14.57
C GLY A 68 -2.51 -5.75 -14.10
N TYR A 69 -2.50 -6.05 -12.79
CA TYR A 69 -3.15 -7.23 -12.21
C TYR A 69 -3.80 -6.91 -10.86
N GLY A 70 -4.76 -7.74 -10.44
CA GLY A 70 -5.47 -7.64 -9.16
C GLY A 70 -5.37 -8.92 -8.35
N ILE A 71 -4.80 -8.83 -7.15
CA ILE A 71 -4.57 -10.02 -6.30
C ILE A 71 -5.85 -10.58 -5.65
N GLN A 72 -6.92 -9.79 -5.60
CA GLN A 72 -8.23 -10.21 -5.05
C GLN A 72 -9.07 -11.00 -6.07
N GLY A 73 -8.72 -10.97 -7.35
CA GLY A 73 -9.48 -11.59 -8.43
C GLY A 73 -8.70 -12.70 -9.14
N MET A 74 -8.92 -12.83 -10.45
CA MET A 74 -8.21 -13.80 -11.29
C MET A 74 -6.71 -13.52 -11.37
N GLY A 75 -6.29 -12.29 -11.06
CA GLY A 75 -4.87 -11.94 -11.02
C GLY A 75 -4.08 -12.70 -9.95
N SER A 76 -4.76 -13.30 -8.96
CA SER A 76 -4.15 -14.23 -7.99
C SER A 76 -3.51 -15.45 -8.67
N LEU A 77 -4.05 -15.90 -9.82
CA LEU A 77 -3.49 -17.01 -10.60
C LEU A 77 -2.12 -16.70 -11.21
N LEU A 78 -1.72 -15.42 -11.25
CA LEU A 78 -0.42 -14.98 -11.77
C LEU A 78 0.65 -14.90 -10.67
N VAL A 79 0.24 -14.97 -9.40
CA VAL A 79 1.08 -14.72 -8.23
C VAL A 79 1.34 -16.04 -7.49
N GLU A 80 2.61 -16.36 -7.26
CA GLU A 80 3.01 -17.54 -6.48
C GLU A 80 2.96 -17.26 -4.98
N ARG A 81 3.51 -16.11 -4.56
CA ARG A 81 3.67 -15.77 -3.14
C ARG A 81 3.80 -14.26 -2.93
N ILE A 82 3.41 -13.83 -1.73
CA ILE A 82 3.62 -12.46 -1.23
C ILE A 82 4.56 -12.53 -0.02
N GLU A 83 5.50 -11.59 0.07
CA GLU A 83 6.33 -11.32 1.23
C GLU A 83 6.00 -9.91 1.75
N GLY A 84 5.16 -9.83 2.78
CA GLY A 84 4.59 -8.59 3.30
C GLY A 84 3.08 -8.73 3.47
N SER A 85 2.33 -7.64 3.27
CA SER A 85 0.90 -7.59 3.53
C SER A 85 0.07 -7.52 2.25
N ALA A 86 -0.96 -8.36 2.13
CA ALA A 86 -1.79 -8.40 0.92
C ALA A 86 -2.65 -7.13 0.74
N ASP A 87 -3.12 -6.54 1.84
CA ASP A 87 -3.85 -5.27 1.86
C ASP A 87 -3.00 -4.09 1.36
N ASN A 88 -1.68 -4.12 1.59
CA ASN A 88 -0.73 -3.18 0.97
C ASN A 88 -0.70 -3.32 -0.56
N VAL A 89 -0.71 -4.55 -1.10
CA VAL A 89 -0.77 -4.78 -2.56
C VAL A 89 -2.13 -4.37 -3.14
N ILE A 90 -3.20 -4.52 -2.36
CA ILE A 90 -4.55 -4.08 -2.72
C ILE A 90 -4.62 -2.54 -2.79
N GLY A 91 -3.86 -1.85 -1.93
CA GLY A 91 -3.69 -0.40 -1.96
C GLY A 91 -4.00 0.32 -0.65
N LEU A 92 -4.26 -0.38 0.45
CA LEU A 92 -4.37 0.23 1.77
C LEU A 92 -3.87 -0.74 2.85
N PRO A 93 -2.68 -0.50 3.44
CA PRO A 93 -2.18 -1.31 4.55
C PRO A 93 -2.97 -1.02 5.83
N LEU A 94 -3.93 -1.87 6.16
CA LEU A 94 -4.96 -1.60 7.17
C LEU A 94 -4.37 -1.47 8.57
N ARG A 95 -3.45 -2.36 8.96
CA ARG A 95 -2.88 -2.35 10.31
C ARG A 95 -2.01 -1.10 10.56
N PRO A 96 -1.05 -0.76 9.69
CA PRO A 96 -0.33 0.52 9.79
C PRO A 96 -1.25 1.72 9.74
N THR A 97 -2.28 1.71 8.87
CA THR A 97 -3.26 2.79 8.79
C THR A 97 -4.00 2.99 10.12
N LEU A 98 -4.47 1.91 10.76
CA LEU A 98 -5.13 1.98 12.06
C LEU A 98 -4.19 2.57 13.13
N GLN A 99 -2.92 2.15 13.15
CA GLN A 99 -1.93 2.69 14.08
C GLN A 99 -1.72 4.20 13.88
N LEU A 100 -1.70 4.68 12.63
CA LEU A 100 -1.63 6.11 12.35
C LEU A 100 -2.89 6.85 12.81
N ILE A 101 -4.07 6.27 12.59
CA ILE A 101 -5.35 6.82 13.07
C ILE A 101 -5.33 6.96 14.59
N GLU A 102 -4.94 5.91 15.31
CA GLU A 102 -4.84 5.95 16.78
C GLU A 102 -3.87 7.04 17.24
N LYS A 103 -2.71 7.18 16.60
CA LYS A 103 -1.75 8.24 16.92
C LYS A 103 -2.35 9.63 16.71
N VAL A 104 -2.84 9.95 15.51
CA VAL A 104 -3.32 11.32 15.24
C VAL A 104 -4.55 11.69 16.06
N ILE A 105 -5.37 10.71 16.46
CA ILE A 105 -6.56 10.94 17.29
C ILE A 105 -6.20 11.05 18.77
N TYR A 106 -5.36 10.17 19.32
CA TYR A 106 -5.12 10.09 20.75
C TYR A 106 -3.88 10.86 21.22
N ASP A 107 -2.90 11.10 20.35
CA ASP A 107 -1.70 11.89 20.64
C ASP A 107 -1.95 13.38 20.33
N GLN A 108 -2.82 14.01 21.12
CA GLN A 108 -3.20 15.42 20.94
C GLN A 108 -2.19 16.41 21.53
N ASP A 109 -1.38 15.96 22.49
CA ASP A 109 -0.45 16.82 23.21
C ASP A 109 0.75 17.23 22.33
N GLY A 110 1.00 16.50 21.23
CA GLY A 110 2.15 16.69 20.36
C GLY A 110 3.45 16.26 21.08
N PRO A 111 4.60 16.28 20.41
CA PRO A 111 5.86 16.08 21.13
C PRO A 111 6.00 17.16 22.20
N GLU A 112 6.12 16.76 23.47
CA GLU A 112 6.51 17.66 24.56
C GLU A 112 7.82 18.36 24.16
N GLY A 113 7.81 19.70 24.10
CA GLY A 113 9.00 20.52 24.05
C GLY A 113 9.67 20.65 22.69
N TRP A 114 9.22 21.62 21.90
CA TRP A 114 10.17 22.61 21.41
C TRP A 114 9.92 23.84 22.26
N ASP A 115 10.44 23.81 23.49
CA ASP A 115 10.72 25.06 24.18
C ASP A 115 11.67 25.82 23.24
N GLU A 116 11.13 26.86 22.59
CA GLU A 116 11.94 27.89 21.97
C GLU A 116 12.72 28.56 23.11
N ASP A 117 13.88 28.00 23.44
CA ASP A 117 14.90 28.70 24.20
C ASP A 117 15.37 29.91 23.36
N GLU A 118 14.96 31.09 23.86
CA GLU A 118 15.50 32.47 23.73
C GLU A 118 16.42 32.83 22.54
#